data_AF-A0A5C8IZI9-F1
#
_entry.id   AF-A0A5C8IZI9-F1
#
_cell.length_a   1.000
_cell.length_b   1.000
_cell.length_c   1.000
_cell.angle_alpha   90.00
_cell.angle_beta   90.00
_cell.angle_gamma   90.00
#
_symmetry.space_group_name_H-M   'P 1'
#
loop_
_entity.id
_entity.type
_entity.pdbx_description
1 polymer ?
#
loop_
_entity_poly.entity_id
_entity_poly.type
_entity_poly.pdbx_seq_one_letter_code
_entity_poly.pdbx_strand_id
1 'polypeptide(L)'
;MNIALTLIGALVALFLCLAGGYTLLYFAANRIKNDGVEDAIDEMADLPDVSTADKVAARRCIERAVEADAETTLYDWSAPFVVAIACIGLSKTATHLPRWARKWDNNISINGDGLAVLRDGEWLSLRDGIEALPGERVVTYDDPDFTGPLYFKVLGLKVKPRSWLARWGWAGLRNRASQMSVDLGVDVAARPVLLSGDLEIHSSKEGHFLLRDGDTYHYKIVSKVRLLGVQCALIRSVGYKLEVTKMRGDDALGRVAAVAIGCSYKRWKGA
;
A
#
# COMPACT_ATOMS: atom_id res chain seq x y z
N MET A 1 43.96 22.74 7.56
CA MET A 1 42.54 22.75 7.13
C MET A 1 41.97 21.37 7.41
N ASN A 2 40.89 21.30 8.18
CA ASN A 2 40.53 20.10 8.94
C ASN A 2 39.80 19.07 8.04
N ILE A 3 40.44 17.94 7.75
CA ILE A 3 39.91 16.86 6.89
C ILE A 3 38.48 16.45 7.32
N ALA A 4 38.20 16.49 8.63
CA ALA A 4 36.88 16.22 9.19
C ALA A 4 35.80 17.22 8.69
N LEU A 5 36.09 18.52 8.61
CA LEU A 5 35.13 19.52 8.14
C LEU A 5 34.84 19.35 6.64
N THR A 6 35.86 19.03 5.84
CA THR A 6 35.69 18.74 4.42
C THR A 6 34.85 17.49 4.19
N LEU A 7 35.09 16.43 4.97
CA LEU A 7 34.29 15.19 4.91
C LEU A 7 32.83 15.42 5.32
N ILE A 8 32.60 16.17 6.40
CA ILE A 8 31.23 16.54 6.82
C ILE A 8 30.53 17.35 5.73
N GLY A 9 31.21 18.36 5.16
CA GLY A 9 30.67 19.16 4.06
C GLY A 9 30.31 18.31 2.83
N ALA A 10 31.18 17.36 2.45
CA ALA A 10 30.92 16.45 1.34
C ALA A 10 29.73 15.50 1.61
N LEU A 11 29.61 14.96 2.82
CA LEU A 11 28.49 14.09 3.21
C LEU A 11 27.15 14.85 3.22
N VAL A 12 27.15 16.09 3.72
CA VAL A 12 25.97 16.97 3.69
C VAL A 12 25.56 17.28 2.25
N ALA A 13 26.52 17.64 1.39
CA ALA A 13 26.24 17.90 -0.01
C ALA A 13 25.66 16.67 -0.73
N LEU A 14 26.24 15.48 -0.51
CA LEU A 14 25.71 14.24 -1.06
C LEU A 14 24.28 13.94 -0.59
N PHE A 15 24.01 14.11 0.71
CA PHE A 15 22.68 13.92 1.27
C PHE A 15 21.66 14.88 0.63
N LEU A 16 22.00 16.16 0.50
CA LEU A 16 21.14 17.15 -0.15
C LEU A 16 20.87 16.81 -1.62
N CYS A 17 21.88 16.35 -2.36
CA CYS A 17 21.70 15.89 -3.74
C CYS A 17 20.75 14.69 -3.83
N LEU A 18 20.90 13.70 -2.95
CA LEU A 18 20.03 12.52 -2.91
C LEU A 18 18.59 12.89 -2.50
N ALA A 19 18.43 13.75 -1.50
CA ALA A 19 17.12 14.23 -1.06
C ALA A 19 16.43 15.08 -2.14
N GLY A 20 17.19 15.93 -2.84
CA GLY A 20 16.71 16.70 -3.98
C GLY A 20 16.28 15.81 -5.14
N GLY A 21 17.10 14.83 -5.52
CA GLY A 21 16.77 13.85 -6.54
C GLY A 21 15.53 13.02 -6.19
N TYR A 22 15.45 12.54 -4.96
CA TYR A 22 14.26 11.83 -4.45
C TYR A 22 13.00 12.70 -4.54
N THR A 23 13.10 13.98 -4.13
CA THR A 23 11.98 14.91 -4.15
C THR A 23 11.46 15.12 -5.58
N LEU A 24 12.36 15.33 -6.54
CA LEU A 24 11.98 15.46 -7.95
C LEU A 24 11.30 14.20 -8.48
N LEU A 25 11.87 13.02 -8.22
CA LEU A 25 11.29 11.74 -8.62
C LEU A 25 9.93 11.50 -7.98
N TYR A 26 9.77 11.85 -6.71
CA TYR A 26 8.50 11.74 -5.99
C TYR A 26 7.42 12.58 -6.65
N PHE A 27 7.68 13.86 -6.93
CA PHE A 27 6.68 14.73 -7.54
C PHE A 27 6.38 14.35 -9.00
N ALA A 28 7.37 13.88 -9.76
CA ALA A 28 7.14 13.32 -11.10
C ALA A 28 6.24 12.08 -11.04
N ALA A 29 6.49 11.16 -10.10
CA ALA A 29 5.66 9.98 -9.91
C ALA A 29 4.24 10.35 -9.42
N ASN A 30 4.11 11.36 -8.55
CA ASN A 30 2.82 11.82 -8.06
C ASN A 30 1.97 12.46 -9.18
N ARG A 31 2.60 13.13 -10.14
CA ARG A 31 1.91 13.62 -11.34
C ARG A 31 1.32 12.48 -12.16
N ILE A 32 2.13 11.46 -12.45
CA ILE A 32 1.68 10.25 -13.17
C ILE A 32 0.54 9.56 -12.39
N LYS A 33 0.64 9.53 -11.05
CA LYS A 33 -0.43 9.00 -10.20
C LYS A 33 -1.74 9.75 -10.43
N ASN A 34 -1.71 11.08 -10.44
CA ASN A 34 -2.92 11.89 -10.58
C ASN A 34 -3.58 11.73 -11.96
N ASP A 35 -2.78 11.67 -13.03
CA ASP A 35 -3.30 11.45 -14.39
C ASP A 35 -4.10 10.12 -14.46
N GLY A 36 -3.57 9.05 -13.88
CA GLY A 36 -4.26 7.76 -13.87
C GLY A 36 -5.47 7.66 -12.91
N VAL A 37 -5.69 8.66 -12.04
CA VAL A 37 -6.94 8.76 -11.25
C VAL A 37 -8.08 9.25 -12.14
N GLU A 38 -7.86 10.28 -12.96
CA GLU A 38 -8.87 10.79 -13.89
C GLU A 38 -9.27 9.71 -14.90
N ASP A 39 -8.29 8.98 -15.46
CA ASP A 39 -8.57 7.84 -16.35
C ASP A 39 -9.47 6.78 -15.67
N ALA A 40 -9.29 6.54 -14.37
CA ALA A 40 -10.13 5.60 -13.62
C ALA A 40 -11.55 6.14 -13.38
N ILE A 41 -11.70 7.45 -13.20
CA ILE A 41 -13.01 8.10 -13.08
C ILE A 41 -13.78 8.01 -14.40
N ASP A 42 -13.13 8.29 -15.52
CA ASP A 42 -13.73 8.23 -16.85
C ASP A 42 -14.21 6.81 -17.18
N GLU A 43 -13.37 5.80 -16.93
CA GLU A 43 -13.76 4.39 -17.13
C GLU A 43 -14.92 3.97 -16.23
N MET A 44 -14.97 4.46 -14.98
CA MET A 44 -16.08 4.19 -14.07
C MET A 44 -17.38 4.86 -14.54
N ALA A 45 -17.29 6.05 -15.14
CA ALA A 45 -18.44 6.73 -15.73
C ALA A 45 -19.02 6.00 -16.95
N ASP A 46 -18.20 5.20 -17.64
CA ASP A 46 -18.59 4.43 -18.82
C ASP A 46 -19.21 3.05 -18.51
N LEU A 47 -19.25 2.62 -17.23
CA LEU A 47 -19.79 1.30 -16.85
C LEU A 47 -21.27 1.14 -17.25
N PRO A 48 -21.65 0.16 -18.09
CA PRO A 48 -23.00 0.08 -18.66
C PRO A 48 -24.05 -0.43 -17.65
N ASP A 49 -23.62 -1.14 -16.61
CA ASP A 49 -24.45 -1.79 -15.60
C ASP A 49 -24.68 -0.94 -14.34
N VAL A 50 -24.12 0.28 -14.30
CA VAL A 50 -24.24 1.20 -13.16
C VAL A 50 -25.23 2.32 -13.49
N SER A 51 -26.14 2.61 -12.55
CA SER A 51 -27.11 3.69 -12.69
C SER A 51 -26.42 5.06 -12.83
N THR A 52 -27.04 6.00 -13.57
CA THR A 52 -26.53 7.37 -13.67
C THR A 52 -26.39 8.04 -12.29
N ALA A 53 -27.32 7.77 -11.37
CA ALA A 53 -27.26 8.29 -10.01
C ALA A 53 -26.03 7.77 -9.26
N ASP A 54 -25.75 6.47 -9.35
CA ASP A 54 -24.57 5.85 -8.73
C ASP A 54 -23.27 6.36 -9.34
N LYS A 55 -23.21 6.58 -10.66
CA LYS A 55 -22.02 7.15 -11.32
C LYS A 55 -21.70 8.56 -10.80
N VAL A 56 -22.72 9.41 -10.70
CA VAL A 56 -22.57 10.78 -10.16
C VAL A 56 -22.14 10.75 -8.69
N ALA A 57 -22.76 9.88 -7.88
CA ALA A 57 -22.42 9.73 -6.47
C ALA A 57 -20.99 9.16 -6.28
N ALA A 58 -20.62 8.16 -7.07
CA ALA A 58 -19.29 7.56 -7.07
C ALA A 58 -18.22 8.59 -7.45
N ARG A 59 -18.43 9.40 -8.49
CA ARG A 59 -17.50 10.46 -8.89
C ARG A 59 -17.26 11.45 -7.74
N ARG A 60 -18.32 11.97 -7.12
CA ARG A 60 -18.21 12.87 -5.96
C ARG A 60 -17.51 12.20 -4.78
N CYS A 61 -17.77 10.91 -4.55
CA CYS A 61 -17.07 10.16 -3.53
C CYS A 61 -15.57 10.03 -3.82
N ILE A 62 -15.21 9.77 -5.07
CA ILE A 62 -13.82 9.65 -5.50
C ILE A 62 -13.10 11.00 -5.40
N GLU A 63 -13.74 12.09 -5.84
CA GLU A 63 -13.20 13.46 -5.71
C GLU A 63 -12.86 13.77 -4.24
N ARG A 64 -13.78 13.50 -3.30
CA ARG A 64 -13.52 13.64 -1.85
C ARG A 64 -12.37 12.76 -1.35
N ALA A 65 -12.28 11.52 -1.85
CA ALA A 65 -11.19 10.63 -1.48
C ALA A 65 -9.83 11.09 -2.03
N VAL A 66 -9.82 11.71 -3.21
CA VAL A 66 -8.62 12.33 -3.81
C VAL A 66 -8.18 13.54 -3.02
N GLU A 67 -9.12 14.40 -2.60
CA GLU A 67 -8.83 15.53 -1.72
C GLU A 67 -8.23 15.05 -0.39
N ALA A 68 -8.81 14.03 0.23
CA ALA A 68 -8.27 13.41 1.44
C ALA A 68 -6.89 12.79 1.20
N ASP A 69 -6.70 12.04 0.10
CA ASP A 69 -5.40 11.44 -0.24
C ASP A 69 -4.32 12.52 -0.47
N ALA A 70 -4.68 13.69 -1.01
CA ALA A 70 -3.75 14.81 -1.19
C ALA A 70 -3.16 15.30 0.14
N GLU A 71 -3.92 15.26 1.25
CA GLU A 71 -3.41 15.58 2.59
C GLU A 71 -2.35 14.59 3.09
N THR A 72 -2.24 13.41 2.49
CA THR A 72 -1.20 12.42 2.81
C THR A 72 0.16 12.76 2.19
N THR A 73 0.22 13.70 1.23
CA THR A 73 1.42 13.98 0.41
C THR A 73 2.66 14.25 1.26
N LEU A 74 2.54 15.05 2.32
CA LEU A 74 3.67 15.35 3.20
C LEU A 74 4.20 14.08 3.88
N TYR A 75 3.30 13.22 4.35
CA TYR A 75 3.64 11.98 5.04
C TYR A 75 4.25 10.97 4.08
N ASP A 76 3.70 10.86 2.87
CA ASP A 76 4.20 9.96 1.83
C ASP A 76 5.61 10.37 1.36
N TRP A 77 5.82 11.66 1.12
CA TRP A 77 7.13 12.21 0.77
C TRP A 77 8.16 12.07 1.89
N SER A 78 7.80 12.35 3.15
CA SER A 78 8.77 12.33 4.25
C SER A 78 9.00 10.95 4.87
N ALA A 79 8.19 9.94 4.52
CA ALA A 79 8.26 8.59 5.07
C ALA A 79 9.66 7.94 5.02
N PRO A 80 10.44 8.01 3.91
CA PRO A 80 11.76 7.40 3.89
C PRO A 80 12.70 7.97 4.95
N PHE A 81 12.54 9.24 5.33
CA PHE A 81 13.40 9.90 6.31
C PHE A 81 12.86 9.70 7.73
N VAL A 82 11.56 9.96 7.94
CA VAL A 82 10.94 9.87 9.25
C VAL A 82 10.95 8.43 9.77
N VAL A 83 10.63 7.45 8.92
CA VAL A 83 10.64 6.03 9.32
C VAL A 83 12.05 5.54 9.58
N ALA A 84 13.04 5.95 8.77
CA ALA A 84 14.45 5.61 9.00
C ALA A 84 14.90 6.03 10.41
N ILE A 85 14.57 7.27 10.80
CA ILE A 85 14.89 7.82 12.13
C ILE A 85 14.06 7.11 13.21
N ALA A 86 12.75 6.97 13.00
CA ALA A 86 11.84 6.37 13.98
C ALA A 86 12.21 4.92 14.30
N CYS A 87 12.77 4.17 13.34
CA CYS A 87 13.21 2.80 13.56
C CYS A 87 14.53 2.68 14.33
N ILE A 88 15.30 3.77 14.54
CA ILE A 88 16.56 3.71 15.31
C ILE A 88 16.23 3.38 16.77
N GLY A 89 16.81 2.29 17.28
CA GLY A 89 16.61 1.85 18.66
C GLY A 89 15.21 1.28 18.95
N LEU A 90 14.39 1.05 17.92
CA LEU A 90 13.06 0.49 18.10
C LEU A 90 13.17 -0.98 18.56
N SER A 91 12.41 -1.36 19.60
CA SER A 91 12.41 -2.74 20.10
C SER A 91 12.10 -3.76 18.99
N LYS A 92 12.71 -4.95 19.06
CA LYS A 92 12.34 -6.07 18.18
C LYS A 92 10.88 -6.49 18.34
N THR A 93 10.28 -6.27 19.50
CA THR A 93 8.86 -6.57 19.77
C THR A 93 7.89 -5.49 19.31
N ALA A 94 8.39 -4.33 18.87
CA ALA A 94 7.52 -3.26 18.40
C ALA A 94 6.80 -3.66 17.10
N THR A 95 5.48 -3.49 17.10
CA THR A 95 4.58 -3.69 15.95
C THR A 95 4.18 -2.36 15.31
N HIS A 96 4.52 -1.25 15.95
CA HIS A 96 4.21 0.10 15.51
C HIS A 96 5.38 1.04 15.80
N LEU A 97 5.46 2.18 15.09
CA LEU A 97 6.45 3.24 15.30
C LEU A 97 6.34 3.88 16.71
N PRO A 98 7.15 4.87 17.09
CA PRO A 98 6.89 5.67 18.29
C PRO A 98 5.69 6.59 18.09
N ARG A 99 5.06 7.04 19.18
CA ARG A 99 3.85 7.89 19.13
C ARG A 99 4.00 9.13 18.26
N TRP A 100 5.15 9.79 18.29
CA TRP A 100 5.42 11.01 17.50
C TRP A 100 5.47 10.75 15.99
N ALA A 101 5.74 9.51 15.58
CA ALA A 101 5.83 9.10 14.17
C ALA A 101 4.60 8.31 13.70
N ARG A 102 3.53 8.21 14.52
CA ARG A 102 2.35 7.37 14.24
C ARG A 102 1.70 7.64 12.88
N LYS A 103 1.74 8.87 12.39
CA LYS A 103 1.14 9.22 11.08
C LYS A 103 1.90 8.63 9.88
N TRP A 104 3.18 8.27 10.06
CA TRP A 104 4.01 7.59 9.07
C TRP A 104 3.98 6.07 9.19
N ASP A 105 3.21 5.56 10.14
CA ASP A 105 3.12 4.14 10.41
C ASP A 105 2.36 3.41 9.30
N ASN A 106 2.46 2.09 9.32
CA ASN A 106 1.56 1.22 8.57
C ASN A 106 0.28 1.00 9.37
N ASN A 107 -0.85 0.84 8.68
CA ASN A 107 -2.15 0.64 9.31
C ASN A 107 -2.38 -0.76 9.90
N ILE A 108 -1.46 -1.70 9.68
CA ILE A 108 -1.52 -3.07 10.22
C ILE A 108 -0.34 -3.29 11.17
N SER A 109 0.88 -3.28 10.64
CA SER A 109 2.11 -3.50 11.41
C SER A 109 3.33 -2.98 10.66
N ILE A 110 4.33 -2.46 11.38
CA ILE A 110 5.63 -2.06 10.81
C ILE A 110 6.47 -3.24 10.32
N ASN A 111 6.15 -4.47 10.75
CA ASN A 111 6.93 -5.66 10.40
C ASN A 111 6.42 -6.35 9.14
N GLY A 112 5.30 -5.89 8.57
CA GLY A 112 4.67 -6.45 7.39
C GLY A 112 3.27 -6.99 7.65
N ASP A 113 2.57 -7.32 6.56
CA ASP A 113 1.21 -7.87 6.56
C ASP A 113 1.17 -9.31 6.02
N GLY A 114 2.30 -10.01 6.13
CA GLY A 114 2.47 -11.37 5.64
C GLY A 114 2.11 -12.41 6.68
N LEU A 115 1.58 -13.53 6.17
CA LEU A 115 1.38 -14.77 6.91
C LEU A 115 2.36 -15.82 6.36
N ALA A 116 2.83 -16.69 7.25
CA ALA A 116 3.72 -17.78 6.90
C ALA A 116 3.41 -19.04 7.71
N VAL A 117 3.87 -20.18 7.18
CA VAL A 117 3.89 -21.48 7.87
C VAL A 117 5.31 -22.03 7.81
N LEU A 118 5.72 -22.76 8.84
CA LEU A 118 6.95 -23.55 8.83
C LEU A 118 6.60 -24.97 8.39
N ARG A 119 7.03 -25.36 7.20
CA ARG A 119 6.80 -26.70 6.62
C ARG A 119 8.14 -27.32 6.30
N ASP A 120 8.41 -28.50 6.84
CA ASP A 120 9.65 -29.26 6.61
C ASP A 120 10.94 -28.44 6.85
N GLY A 121 10.91 -27.53 7.82
CA GLY A 121 12.04 -26.65 8.16
C GLY A 121 12.17 -25.40 7.27
N GLU A 122 11.27 -25.20 6.31
CA GLU A 122 11.24 -24.03 5.44
C GLU A 122 10.06 -23.11 5.75
N TRP A 123 10.33 -21.80 5.78
CA TRP A 123 9.28 -20.79 5.90
C TRP A 123 8.63 -20.52 4.55
N LEU A 124 7.35 -20.84 4.43
CA LEU A 124 6.55 -20.62 3.23
C LEU A 124 5.61 -19.42 3.45
N SER A 125 5.62 -18.45 2.53
CA SER A 125 4.69 -17.32 2.60
C SER A 125 3.35 -17.68 1.97
N LEU A 126 2.27 -17.47 2.71
CA LEU A 126 0.91 -17.66 2.17
C LEU A 126 0.55 -16.60 1.11
N ARG A 127 1.34 -15.50 1.00
CA ARG A 127 1.20 -14.50 -0.07
C ARG A 127 1.62 -15.02 -1.45
N ASP A 128 2.31 -16.15 -1.51
CA ASP A 128 2.74 -16.80 -2.75
C ASP A 128 1.68 -17.77 -3.31
N GLY A 129 0.47 -17.77 -2.74
CA GLY A 129 -0.62 -18.67 -3.17
C GLY A 129 -0.51 -20.07 -2.58
N ILE A 130 0.35 -20.25 -1.56
CA ILE A 130 0.47 -21.47 -0.79
C ILE A 130 -0.62 -21.47 0.28
N GLU A 131 -1.37 -22.55 0.36
CA GLU A 131 -2.34 -22.77 1.45
C GLU A 131 -1.67 -23.47 2.63
N ALA A 132 -2.14 -23.15 3.83
CA ALA A 132 -1.75 -23.85 5.05
C ALA A 132 -2.44 -25.23 5.07
N LEU A 133 -1.68 -26.28 5.37
CA LEU A 133 -2.20 -27.64 5.52
C LEU A 133 -2.89 -27.81 6.89
N PRO A 134 -3.84 -28.74 7.02
CA PRO A 134 -4.43 -29.07 8.31
C PRO A 134 -3.37 -29.37 9.38
N GLY A 135 -3.45 -28.67 10.51
CA GLY A 135 -2.51 -28.82 11.62
C GLY A 135 -1.28 -27.91 11.57
N GLU A 136 -1.05 -27.17 10.49
CA GLU A 136 0.04 -26.18 10.44
C GLU A 136 -0.30 -24.92 11.23
N ARG A 137 0.67 -24.43 12.01
CA ARG A 137 0.55 -23.14 12.70
C ARG A 137 0.84 -22.00 11.72
N VAL A 138 -0.19 -21.24 11.40
CA VAL A 138 -0.07 -19.97 10.67
C VAL A 138 0.45 -18.90 11.62
N VAL A 139 1.53 -18.22 11.25
CA VAL A 139 2.13 -17.13 12.02
C VAL A 139 2.17 -15.84 11.20
N THR A 140 2.03 -14.71 11.87
CA THR A 140 2.27 -13.38 11.29
C THR A 140 3.75 -13.03 11.33
N TYR A 141 4.16 -11.98 10.61
CA TYR A 141 5.54 -11.48 10.69
C TYR A 141 5.89 -10.79 12.02
N ASP A 142 4.88 -10.52 12.86
CA ASP A 142 5.06 -10.06 14.23
C ASP A 142 5.39 -11.20 15.21
N ASP A 143 5.08 -12.44 14.83
CA ASP A 143 5.30 -13.61 15.67
C ASP A 143 6.80 -13.77 15.99
N PRO A 144 7.18 -13.90 17.27
CA PRO A 144 8.57 -14.05 17.66
C PRO A 144 9.24 -15.28 17.04
N ASP A 145 8.48 -16.34 16.76
CA ASP A 145 8.97 -17.59 16.19
C ASP A 145 9.27 -17.46 14.70
N PHE A 146 8.70 -16.45 14.02
CA PHE A 146 8.98 -16.22 12.61
C PHE A 146 10.42 -15.71 12.41
N THR A 147 11.21 -16.55 11.74
CA THR A 147 12.64 -16.34 11.45
C THR A 147 12.96 -16.34 9.95
N GLY A 148 11.96 -16.59 9.10
CA GLY A 148 12.07 -16.62 7.64
C GLY A 148 12.24 -15.23 7.02
N PRO A 149 12.51 -15.16 5.70
CA PRO A 149 12.56 -13.90 4.98
C PRO A 149 11.17 -13.31 4.75
N LEU A 150 11.08 -12.00 4.55
CA LEU A 150 9.86 -11.33 4.09
C LEU A 150 9.57 -11.64 2.61
N TYR A 151 8.29 -11.62 2.22
CA TYR A 151 7.87 -11.79 0.81
C TYR A 151 8.33 -10.66 -0.11
N PHE A 152 8.69 -9.49 0.44
CA PHE A 152 9.21 -8.35 -0.30
C PHE A 152 10.72 -8.18 -0.09
N LYS A 153 11.38 -7.61 -1.10
CA LYS A 153 12.80 -7.26 -1.06
C LYS A 153 12.95 -5.76 -0.79
N VAL A 154 14.01 -5.39 -0.08
CA VAL A 154 14.39 -3.99 0.13
C VAL A 154 15.68 -3.75 -0.63
N LEU A 155 15.64 -2.90 -1.68
CA LEU A 155 16.80 -2.65 -2.56
C LEU A 155 17.41 -3.93 -3.14
N GLY A 156 16.56 -4.89 -3.53
CA GLY A 156 16.99 -6.19 -4.05
C GLY A 156 17.45 -7.20 -3.00
N LEU A 157 17.57 -6.80 -1.72
CA LEU A 157 18.04 -7.64 -0.64
C LEU A 157 16.88 -8.39 0.03
N LYS A 158 17.12 -9.67 0.36
CA LYS A 158 16.29 -10.42 1.30
C LYS A 158 16.55 -9.87 2.69
N VAL A 159 15.50 -9.48 3.39
CA VAL A 159 15.60 -8.89 4.73
C VAL A 159 14.91 -9.78 5.75
N LYS A 160 15.47 -9.79 6.96
CA LYS A 160 14.83 -10.46 8.09
C LYS A 160 13.72 -9.56 8.65
N PRO A 161 12.56 -10.13 9.00
CA PRO A 161 11.49 -9.44 9.70
C PRO A 161 12.02 -8.74 10.95
N ARG A 162 11.36 -7.64 11.36
CA ARG A 162 11.70 -6.86 12.56
C ARG A 162 13.07 -6.20 12.56
N SER A 163 13.88 -6.38 11.50
CA SER A 163 15.12 -5.61 11.31
C SER A 163 14.80 -4.16 10.96
N TRP A 164 15.74 -3.26 11.25
CA TRP A 164 15.64 -1.86 10.88
C TRP A 164 15.37 -1.71 9.37
N LEU A 165 16.13 -2.43 8.54
CA LEU A 165 16.04 -2.34 7.08
C LEU A 165 14.68 -2.86 6.56
N ALA A 166 14.14 -3.91 7.18
CA ALA A 166 12.82 -4.42 6.86
C ALA A 166 11.71 -3.41 7.16
N ARG A 167 11.72 -2.82 8.35
CA ARG A 167 10.71 -1.84 8.79
C ARG A 167 10.78 -0.56 7.97
N TRP A 168 12.00 -0.08 7.70
CA TRP A 168 12.22 1.07 6.83
C TRP A 168 11.76 0.78 5.40
N GLY A 169 12.13 -0.37 4.82
CA GLY A 169 11.65 -0.74 3.48
C GLY A 169 10.13 -0.90 3.42
N TRP A 170 9.51 -1.41 4.48
CA TRP A 170 8.07 -1.60 4.57
C TRP A 170 7.30 -0.28 4.71
N ALA A 171 7.48 0.44 5.82
CA ALA A 171 6.71 1.64 6.13
C ALA A 171 7.30 2.91 5.50
N GLY A 172 8.62 2.96 5.30
CA GLY A 172 9.33 4.12 4.77
C GLY A 172 9.39 4.19 3.25
N LEU A 173 9.35 3.05 2.55
CA LEU A 173 9.44 3.01 1.08
C LEU A 173 8.19 2.45 0.39
N ARG A 174 7.61 1.37 0.92
CA ARG A 174 6.56 0.62 0.22
C ARG A 174 5.13 1.04 0.58
N ASN A 175 4.80 1.12 1.86
CA ASN A 175 3.45 1.43 2.37
C ASN A 175 3.44 2.74 3.16
N ARG A 176 3.97 3.76 2.50
CA ARG A 176 4.09 5.11 3.03
C ARG A 176 2.71 5.73 3.26
N ALA A 177 2.59 6.53 4.31
CA ALA A 177 1.37 7.25 4.73
C ALA A 177 0.11 6.39 4.91
N SER A 178 0.24 5.06 5.04
CA SER A 178 -0.92 4.17 5.10
C SER A 178 -1.77 4.40 6.34
N GLN A 179 -1.18 4.74 7.50
CA GLN A 179 -1.94 5.11 8.68
C GLN A 179 -2.68 6.43 8.47
N MET A 180 -2.02 7.46 7.93
CA MET A 180 -2.66 8.76 7.65
C MET A 180 -3.86 8.62 6.69
N SER A 181 -3.72 7.79 5.67
CA SER A 181 -4.81 7.48 4.73
C SER A 181 -6.02 6.80 5.42
N VAL A 182 -5.79 5.98 6.46
CA VAL A 182 -6.86 5.45 7.34
C VAL A 182 -7.43 6.55 8.22
N ASP A 183 -6.60 7.39 8.84
CA ASP A 183 -7.04 8.49 9.70
C ASP A 183 -7.94 9.49 8.94
N LEU A 184 -7.70 9.69 7.65
CA LEU A 184 -8.53 10.50 6.74
C LEU A 184 -9.67 9.72 6.07
N GLY A 185 -9.71 8.42 6.34
CA GLY A 185 -10.72 7.51 5.86
C GLY A 185 -12.12 7.77 6.41
N VAL A 186 -13.04 6.89 6.05
CA VAL A 186 -14.43 6.90 6.53
C VAL A 186 -14.78 5.61 7.24
N ASP A 187 -15.74 5.65 8.14
CA ASP A 187 -16.27 4.46 8.78
C ASP A 187 -17.27 3.76 7.87
N VAL A 188 -17.13 2.45 7.76
CA VAL A 188 -18.03 1.57 7.01
C VAL A 188 -18.93 0.87 8.00
N ALA A 189 -20.24 1.02 7.82
CA ALA A 189 -21.26 0.56 8.76
C ALA A 189 -21.98 -0.71 8.29
N ALA A 190 -21.83 -1.06 7.02
CA ALA A 190 -22.39 -2.29 6.46
C ALA A 190 -21.45 -2.93 5.45
N ARG A 191 -21.75 -4.18 5.07
CA ARG A 191 -20.99 -4.88 4.04
C ARG A 191 -21.19 -4.18 2.68
N PRO A 192 -20.11 -3.77 2.00
CA PRO A 192 -20.23 -3.13 0.71
C PRO A 192 -20.93 -4.02 -0.33
N VAL A 193 -21.81 -3.41 -1.11
CA VAL A 193 -22.51 -4.05 -2.21
C VAL A 193 -21.68 -3.91 -3.49
N LEU A 194 -21.53 -5.01 -4.23
CA LEU A 194 -20.96 -4.99 -5.58
C LEU A 194 -21.99 -4.48 -6.57
N LEU A 195 -21.71 -3.32 -7.18
CA LEU A 195 -22.57 -2.71 -8.20
C LEU A 195 -22.20 -3.16 -9.62
N SER A 196 -20.92 -3.39 -9.88
CA SER A 196 -20.41 -3.78 -11.20
C SER A 196 -19.11 -4.56 -11.08
N GLY A 197 -18.87 -5.48 -12.01
CA GLY A 197 -17.60 -6.19 -12.17
C GLY A 197 -17.43 -7.43 -11.29
N ASP A 198 -16.20 -7.70 -10.88
CA ASP A 198 -15.79 -8.92 -10.17
C ASP A 198 -14.79 -8.63 -9.04
N LEU A 199 -15.04 -9.19 -7.85
CA LEU A 199 -14.17 -9.06 -6.68
C LEU A 199 -12.96 -10.00 -6.69
N GLU A 200 -12.92 -10.93 -7.63
CA GLU A 200 -11.81 -11.83 -7.85
C GLU A 200 -10.78 -11.25 -8.83
N ILE A 201 -10.68 -9.93 -9.01
CA ILE A 201 -9.63 -9.30 -9.83
C ILE A 201 -8.32 -9.13 -9.05
N HIS A 202 -7.18 -9.40 -9.71
CA HIS A 202 -5.86 -9.39 -9.06
C HIS A 202 -4.73 -9.44 -10.10
N SER A 203 -3.47 -9.52 -9.70
CA SER A 203 -2.31 -9.49 -10.62
C SER A 203 -2.22 -10.67 -11.61
N SER A 204 -3.20 -11.56 -11.62
CA SER A 204 -3.35 -12.69 -12.55
C SER A 204 -4.69 -12.70 -13.30
N LYS A 205 -5.60 -11.75 -13.02
CA LYS A 205 -6.92 -11.67 -13.64
C LYS A 205 -7.31 -10.21 -13.84
N GLU A 206 -7.53 -9.82 -15.10
CA GLU A 206 -8.00 -8.50 -15.48
C GLU A 206 -9.46 -8.30 -15.10
N GLY A 207 -9.87 -7.05 -15.02
CA GLY A 207 -11.25 -6.65 -14.78
C GLY A 207 -11.33 -5.48 -13.83
N HIS A 208 -12.56 -5.12 -13.46
CA HIS A 208 -12.85 -4.04 -12.54
C HIS A 208 -13.85 -4.48 -11.48
N PHE A 209 -14.03 -3.66 -10.46
CA PHE A 209 -15.23 -3.65 -9.65
C PHE A 209 -15.59 -2.23 -9.23
N LEU A 210 -16.88 -2.04 -8.93
CA LEU A 210 -17.40 -0.89 -8.19
C LEU A 210 -18.16 -1.39 -6.96
N LEU A 211 -17.68 -1.03 -5.77
CA LEU A 211 -18.35 -1.31 -4.49
C LEU A 211 -19.02 -0.05 -3.94
N ARG A 212 -20.10 -0.23 -3.18
CA ARG A 212 -20.82 0.83 -2.46
C ARG A 212 -21.17 0.45 -1.03
N ASP A 213 -20.96 1.37 -0.08
CA ASP A 213 -21.59 1.38 1.24
C ASP A 213 -22.18 2.78 1.51
N GLY A 214 -23.52 2.89 1.53
CA GLY A 214 -24.19 4.19 1.57
C GLY A 214 -23.72 5.12 0.45
N ASP A 215 -23.20 6.29 0.83
CA ASP A 215 -22.63 7.30 -0.09
C ASP A 215 -21.12 7.12 -0.33
N THR A 216 -20.55 6.00 0.11
CA THR A 216 -19.13 5.67 -0.01
C THR A 216 -18.93 4.66 -1.13
N TYR A 217 -17.97 4.94 -2.01
CA TYR A 217 -17.68 4.11 -3.19
C TYR A 217 -16.20 3.74 -3.26
N HIS A 218 -15.95 2.56 -3.84
CA HIS A 218 -14.61 2.07 -4.19
C HIS A 218 -14.62 1.57 -5.63
N TYR A 219 -13.88 2.22 -6.51
CA TYR A 219 -13.62 1.71 -7.84
C TYR A 219 -12.20 1.16 -7.94
N LYS A 220 -12.05 -0.02 -8.51
CA LYS A 220 -10.74 -0.61 -8.78
C LYS A 220 -10.77 -1.30 -10.13
N ILE A 221 -9.69 -1.12 -10.88
CA ILE A 221 -9.46 -1.81 -12.14
C ILE A 221 -8.05 -2.38 -12.18
N VAL A 222 -7.93 -3.56 -12.77
CA VAL A 222 -6.69 -4.24 -13.08
C VAL A 222 -6.63 -4.52 -14.57
N SER A 223 -5.61 -3.98 -15.23
CA SER A 223 -5.38 -4.18 -16.67
C SER A 223 -4.00 -4.80 -16.90
N LYS A 224 -3.88 -5.70 -17.87
CA LYS A 224 -2.62 -6.31 -18.31
C LYS A 224 -1.97 -5.37 -19.31
N VAL A 225 -0.80 -4.85 -18.95
CA VAL A 225 -0.04 -3.90 -19.77
C VAL A 225 1.37 -4.43 -20.02
N ARG A 226 2.04 -3.91 -21.05
CA ARG A 226 3.45 -4.18 -21.31
C ARG A 226 4.27 -2.92 -21.07
N LEU A 227 5.18 -2.97 -20.09
CA LEU A 227 6.07 -1.86 -19.77
C LEU A 227 7.51 -2.33 -20.01
N LEU A 228 8.21 -1.68 -20.94
CA LEU A 228 9.61 -2.00 -21.29
C LEU A 228 9.83 -3.51 -21.58
N GLY A 229 8.89 -4.13 -22.31
CA GLY A 229 8.95 -5.55 -22.65
C GLY A 229 8.49 -6.51 -21.54
N VAL A 230 8.22 -6.02 -20.33
CA VAL A 230 7.75 -6.83 -19.20
C VAL A 230 6.23 -6.77 -19.09
N GLN A 231 5.59 -7.91 -18.90
CA GLN A 231 4.15 -7.98 -18.61
C GLN A 231 3.87 -7.57 -17.17
N CYS A 232 3.01 -6.58 -17.01
CA CYS A 232 2.63 -5.98 -15.73
C CYS A 232 1.11 -5.96 -15.58
N ALA A 233 0.64 -6.06 -14.34
CA ALA A 233 -0.69 -5.61 -13.94
C ALA A 233 -0.60 -4.12 -13.60
N LEU A 234 -1.31 -3.27 -14.34
CA LEU A 234 -1.61 -1.90 -13.95
C LEU A 234 -2.85 -1.94 -13.06
N ILE A 235 -2.70 -1.51 -11.81
CA ILE A 235 -3.79 -1.44 -10.83
C ILE A 235 -4.09 0.01 -10.56
N ARG A 236 -5.36 0.39 -10.74
CA ARG A 236 -5.91 1.67 -10.33
C ARG A 236 -6.98 1.41 -9.28
N SER A 237 -6.97 2.18 -8.19
CA SER A 237 -7.87 2.00 -7.05
C SER A 237 -8.17 3.36 -6.44
N VAL A 238 -9.41 3.81 -6.62
CA VAL A 238 -9.85 5.17 -6.27
C VAL A 238 -11.12 5.14 -5.42
N GLY A 239 -11.31 6.15 -4.57
CA GLY A 239 -12.39 6.21 -3.59
C GLY A 239 -11.93 5.77 -2.21
N TYR A 240 -12.79 5.12 -1.44
CA TYR A 240 -12.44 4.59 -0.13
C TYR A 240 -12.27 3.07 -0.22
N LYS A 241 -11.28 2.48 0.44
CA LYS A 241 -10.86 1.09 0.21
C LYS A 241 -11.80 0.05 0.84
N LEU A 242 -13.04 -0.03 0.33
CA LEU A 242 -14.12 -0.89 0.81
C LEU A 242 -13.78 -2.39 0.71
N GLU A 243 -12.95 -2.79 -0.26
CA GLU A 243 -12.56 -4.21 -0.45
C GLU A 243 -11.87 -4.83 0.79
N VAL A 244 -11.32 -4.01 1.69
CA VAL A 244 -10.65 -4.49 2.91
C VAL A 244 -11.62 -5.20 3.86
N THR A 245 -12.91 -4.87 3.81
CA THR A 245 -13.94 -5.52 4.64
C THR A 245 -14.05 -7.02 4.35
N LYS A 246 -13.81 -7.46 3.10
CA LYS A 246 -13.74 -8.89 2.74
C LYS A 246 -12.65 -9.64 3.51
N MET A 247 -11.54 -8.97 3.83
CA MET A 247 -10.38 -9.58 4.49
C MET A 247 -10.49 -9.60 6.01
N ARG A 248 -11.45 -8.88 6.60
CA ARG A 248 -11.55 -8.70 8.05
C ARG A 248 -12.55 -9.67 8.72
N GLY A 249 -13.27 -10.50 7.98
CA GLY A 249 -14.30 -11.43 8.50
C GLY A 249 -15.69 -10.81 8.58
N ASP A 250 -16.72 -11.62 8.87
CA ASP A 250 -18.14 -11.25 8.71
C ASP A 250 -18.64 -10.12 9.64
N ASP A 251 -17.92 -9.81 10.72
CA ASP A 251 -18.31 -8.77 11.71
C ASP A 251 -17.41 -7.51 11.69
N ALA A 252 -16.39 -7.46 10.84
CA ALA A 252 -15.34 -6.45 10.96
C ALA A 252 -15.58 -5.21 10.10
N LEU A 253 -16.58 -4.45 10.56
CA LEU A 253 -16.84 -3.06 10.18
C LEU A 253 -15.77 -2.12 10.75
N GLY A 254 -15.71 -0.89 10.24
CA GLY A 254 -14.81 0.15 10.75
C GLY A 254 -14.14 0.99 9.67
N ARG A 255 -13.12 1.75 10.07
CA ARG A 255 -12.50 2.75 9.21
C ARG A 255 -11.78 2.13 8.01
N VAL A 256 -12.08 2.65 6.82
CA VAL A 256 -11.44 2.31 5.55
C VAL A 256 -10.64 3.50 5.03
N ALA A 257 -9.48 3.22 4.45
CA ALA A 257 -8.57 4.22 3.92
C ALA A 257 -9.15 5.01 2.74
N ALA A 258 -8.91 6.32 2.70
CA ALA A 258 -9.02 7.10 1.46
C ALA A 258 -7.90 6.69 0.51
N VAL A 259 -8.20 6.36 -0.74
CA VAL A 259 -7.22 5.90 -1.72
C VAL A 259 -7.38 6.63 -3.05
N ALA A 260 -6.28 7.18 -3.55
CA ALA A 260 -6.17 7.69 -4.91
C ALA A 260 -4.97 7.05 -5.62
N ILE A 261 -5.03 5.73 -5.82
CA ILE A 261 -3.97 4.99 -6.50
C ILE A 261 -4.26 5.02 -8.00
N GLY A 262 -3.77 6.03 -8.71
CA GLY A 262 -3.96 6.12 -10.16
C GLY A 262 -2.92 5.36 -10.98
N CYS A 263 -1.82 4.87 -10.40
CA CYS A 263 -0.88 3.97 -11.08
C CYS A 263 -0.15 3.07 -10.09
N SER A 264 -0.41 1.76 -10.13
CA SER A 264 0.38 0.76 -9.42
C SER A 264 0.73 -0.41 -10.32
N TYR A 265 2.01 -0.57 -10.62
CA TYR A 265 2.50 -1.68 -11.43
C TYR A 265 2.92 -2.85 -10.54
N LYS A 266 2.42 -4.03 -10.86
CA LYS A 266 2.91 -5.30 -10.32
C LYS A 266 3.28 -6.23 -11.47
N ARG A 267 4.18 -7.18 -11.23
CA ARG A 267 4.45 -8.24 -12.21
C ARG A 267 3.15 -9.00 -12.48
N TRP A 268 2.83 -9.22 -13.75
CA TRP A 268 1.73 -10.08 -14.14
C TRP A 268 2.02 -11.53 -13.73
N LYS A 269 1.08 -12.17 -13.03
CA LYS A 269 1.17 -13.54 -12.53
C LYS A 269 0.24 -14.52 -13.26
N GLY A 270 -0.65 -14.02 -14.11
CA GLY A 270 -1.52 -14.87 -14.92
C GLY A 270 -0.76 -15.48 -16.10
N ALA A 271 -1.32 -16.55 -16.66
CA ALA A 271 -0.83 -17.12 -17.92
C ALA A 271 -0.95 -16.12 -19.09
#